data_AF-A0A7V8YVQ5-F1
#
_entry.id   AF-A0A7V8YVQ5-F1
#
_cell.length_a   1.000
_cell.length_b   1.000
_cell.length_c   1.000
_cell.angle_alpha   90.00
_cell.angle_beta   90.00
_cell.angle_gamma   90.00
#
_symmetry.space_group_name_H-M   'P 1'
#
loop_
_entity.id
_entity.type
_entity.pdbx_description
1 polymer ?
#
loop_
_entity_poly.entity_id
_entity_poly.type
_entity_poly.pdbx_seq_one_letter_code
_entity_poly.pdbx_strand_id
1 'polypeptide(L)'
;LKKASIWARSILLTSDVDERDAPFVTGERTPEGFFRVTGGVEAAIARGLAYAPYADLVWMETSTPSMDEARVFAEAIHAEFPGKLLAYNCSPSFNWKRHLDDEAISSFQADLGAFGYKFQFITLAGFHSLNESMFELARGYVADGMSAYVQLQQRELGLEEHGYTATRHQREVGAGYFDNVAQAVSGGQSSTLALKGSTEEAQFEKAHVEGNGVVR
;
A
#
# COMPACT_ATOMS: atom_id res chain seq x y z
N LEU A 1 13.66 13.37 0.00
CA LEU A 1 13.85 11.91 -0.02
C LEU A 1 14.12 11.46 -1.46
N LYS A 2 15.39 11.36 -1.84
CA LYS A 2 15.84 10.72 -3.08
C LYS A 2 15.81 9.20 -2.88
N LYS A 3 15.26 8.46 -3.84
CA LYS A 3 15.19 6.98 -3.79
C LYS A 3 15.89 6.41 -5.02
N ALA A 4 16.59 5.29 -4.84
CA ALA A 4 17.11 4.49 -5.95
C ALA A 4 16.51 3.09 -5.90
N SER A 5 15.97 2.62 -7.03
CA SER A 5 15.41 1.27 -7.20
C SER A 5 16.26 0.45 -8.17
N ILE A 6 16.51 -0.81 -7.84
CA ILE A 6 17.34 -1.72 -8.63
C ILE A 6 16.58 -3.00 -8.89
N TRP A 7 16.53 -3.44 -10.15
CA TRP A 7 15.88 -4.69 -10.52
C TRP A 7 16.89 -5.83 -10.51
N ALA A 8 16.85 -6.67 -9.47
CA ALA A 8 17.81 -7.77 -9.34
C ALA A 8 17.72 -8.78 -10.50
N ARG A 9 16.57 -8.91 -11.19
CA ARG A 9 16.40 -9.88 -12.29
C ARG A 9 16.30 -9.27 -13.68
N SER A 10 16.76 -8.03 -13.88
CA SER A 10 16.91 -7.56 -15.26
C SER A 10 17.93 -8.43 -15.98
N ILE A 11 17.53 -9.05 -17.09
CA ILE A 11 18.41 -9.88 -17.93
C ILE A 11 18.93 -9.14 -19.16
N LEU A 12 18.54 -7.87 -19.33
CA LEU A 12 18.96 -7.01 -20.43
C LEU A 12 19.54 -5.70 -19.91
N LEU A 13 20.57 -5.21 -20.62
CA LEU A 13 21.22 -3.92 -20.40
C LEU A 13 21.33 -3.18 -21.73
N THR A 14 21.14 -1.86 -21.70
CA THR A 14 21.16 -1.02 -22.92
C THR A 14 22.54 -0.89 -23.55
N SER A 15 23.59 -0.77 -22.72
CA SER A 15 24.96 -0.61 -23.16
C SER A 15 25.92 -1.13 -22.09
N ASP A 16 27.04 -1.68 -22.51
CA ASP A 16 28.17 -2.13 -21.70
C ASP A 16 29.24 -1.04 -21.48
N VAL A 17 28.89 0.24 -21.71
CA VAL A 17 29.84 1.37 -21.62
C VAL A 17 30.39 1.62 -20.21
N ASP A 18 29.66 1.19 -19.18
CA ASP A 18 30.06 1.37 -17.79
C ASP A 18 30.86 0.15 -17.30
N GLU A 19 32.13 0.36 -16.93
CA GLU A 19 33.02 -0.70 -16.44
C GLU A 19 32.46 -1.42 -15.20
N ARG A 20 31.60 -0.76 -14.41
CA ARG A 20 30.95 -1.36 -13.24
C ARG A 20 29.94 -2.45 -13.61
N ASP A 21 29.41 -2.42 -14.83
CA ASP A 21 28.46 -3.40 -15.34
C ASP A 21 29.17 -4.57 -16.05
N ALA A 22 30.43 -4.39 -16.48
CA ALA A 22 31.19 -5.38 -17.23
C ALA A 22 31.23 -6.79 -16.57
N PRO A 23 31.35 -6.95 -15.24
CA PRO A 23 31.32 -8.28 -14.61
C PRO A 23 30.03 -9.07 -14.82
N PHE A 24 28.92 -8.39 -15.15
CA PHE A 24 27.60 -9.01 -15.27
C PHE A 24 27.15 -9.21 -16.72
N VAL A 25 27.87 -8.68 -17.70
CA VAL A 25 27.56 -8.80 -19.13
C VAL A 25 28.05 -10.13 -19.67
N THR A 26 27.18 -10.88 -20.38
CA THR A 26 27.52 -12.22 -20.88
C THR A 26 28.26 -12.22 -22.23
N GLY A 27 28.29 -11.07 -22.91
CA GLY A 27 28.82 -10.92 -24.27
C GLY A 27 27.80 -11.18 -25.39
N GLU A 28 26.61 -11.69 -25.06
CA GLU A 28 25.53 -11.88 -26.03
C GLU A 28 24.68 -10.62 -26.21
N ARG A 29 24.11 -10.44 -27.41
CA ARG A 29 23.14 -9.37 -27.69
C ARG A 29 21.82 -9.88 -28.26
N THR A 30 20.75 -9.13 -28.03
CA THR A 30 19.44 -9.34 -28.65
C THR A 30 19.37 -8.66 -30.03
N PRO A 31 18.38 -9.02 -30.89
CA PRO A 31 18.14 -8.34 -32.17
C PRO A 31 17.88 -6.84 -32.06
N GLU A 32 17.29 -6.40 -30.94
CA GLU A 32 17.04 -4.99 -30.63
C GLU A 32 18.31 -4.23 -30.21
N GLY A 33 19.42 -4.95 -29.99
CA GLY A 33 20.72 -4.37 -29.64
C GLY A 33 21.05 -4.37 -28.15
N PHE A 34 20.20 -4.93 -27.28
CA PHE A 34 20.47 -5.02 -25.85
C PHE A 34 21.54 -6.07 -25.54
N PHE A 35 22.37 -5.83 -24.53
CA PHE A 35 23.29 -6.80 -23.96
C PHE A 35 22.55 -7.72 -22.99
N ARG A 36 22.87 -9.01 -23.00
CA ARG A 36 22.41 -9.94 -21.97
C ARG A 36 23.27 -9.82 -20.72
N VAL A 37 22.63 -9.88 -19.56
CA VAL A 37 23.29 -9.85 -18.25
C VAL A 37 22.79 -10.98 -17.35
N THR A 38 23.61 -11.40 -16.39
CA THR A 38 23.28 -12.46 -15.43
C THR A 38 22.24 -12.03 -14.39
N GLY A 39 22.24 -10.76 -13.98
CA GLY A 39 21.38 -10.26 -12.90
C GLY A 39 21.78 -10.85 -11.54
N GLY A 40 20.80 -11.05 -10.67
CA GLY A 40 20.95 -11.58 -9.31
C GLY A 40 21.22 -10.53 -8.23
N VAL A 41 21.35 -11.02 -7.00
CA VAL A 41 21.58 -10.19 -5.80
C VAL A 41 22.94 -9.48 -5.88
N GLU A 42 23.95 -10.10 -6.48
CA GLU A 42 25.30 -9.52 -6.61
C GLU A 42 25.30 -8.26 -7.51
N ALA A 43 24.65 -8.34 -8.67
CA ALA A 43 24.45 -7.19 -9.55
C ALA A 43 23.65 -6.09 -8.85
N ALA A 44 22.66 -6.47 -8.04
CA ALA A 44 21.88 -5.52 -7.28
C ALA A 44 22.69 -4.83 -6.17
N ILE A 45 23.54 -5.57 -5.45
CA ILE A 45 24.45 -5.03 -4.44
C ILE A 45 25.41 -4.03 -5.08
N ALA A 46 26.08 -4.40 -6.19
CA ALA A 46 27.02 -3.52 -6.88
C ALA A 46 26.38 -2.17 -7.28
N ARG A 47 25.17 -2.23 -7.85
CA ARG A 47 24.39 -1.02 -8.17
C ARG A 47 23.93 -0.28 -6.92
N GLY A 48 23.52 -0.98 -5.88
CA GLY A 48 23.10 -0.42 -4.60
C GLY A 48 24.20 0.40 -3.94
N LEU A 49 25.42 -0.13 -3.91
CA LEU A 49 26.61 0.56 -3.43
C LEU A 49 26.92 1.80 -4.27
N ALA A 50 26.86 1.68 -5.60
CA ALA A 50 27.09 2.81 -6.50
C ALA A 50 26.03 3.93 -6.33
N TYR A 51 24.79 3.59 -6.00
CA TYR A 51 23.69 4.54 -5.83
C TYR A 51 23.60 5.12 -4.43
N ALA A 52 24.13 4.42 -3.42
CA ALA A 52 24.02 4.81 -2.02
C ALA A 52 24.46 6.27 -1.74
N PRO A 53 25.57 6.81 -2.28
CA PRO A 53 25.94 8.22 -2.04
C PRO A 53 24.92 9.25 -2.54
N TYR A 54 24.02 8.86 -3.44
CA TYR A 54 23.10 9.75 -4.15
C TYR A 54 21.63 9.58 -3.76
N ALA A 55 21.31 8.56 -2.98
CA ALA A 55 19.95 8.23 -2.56
C ALA A 55 19.83 8.27 -1.03
N ASP A 56 18.72 8.78 -0.50
CA ASP A 56 18.43 8.69 0.93
C ASP A 56 18.07 7.25 1.32
N LEU A 57 17.34 6.54 0.43
CA LEU A 57 17.01 5.13 0.57
C LEU A 57 17.39 4.32 -0.68
N VAL A 58 17.84 3.09 -0.46
CA VAL A 58 18.11 2.11 -1.53
C VAL A 58 17.09 0.98 -1.46
N TRP A 59 16.59 0.57 -2.62
CA TRP A 59 15.61 -0.50 -2.78
C TRP A 59 16.06 -1.46 -3.89
N MET A 60 16.10 -2.75 -3.56
CA MET A 60 16.24 -3.84 -4.51
C MET A 60 14.87 -4.51 -4.74
N GLU A 61 14.42 -4.58 -5.98
CA GLU A 61 13.28 -5.42 -6.35
C GLU A 61 13.69 -6.89 -6.33
N THR A 62 12.85 -7.72 -5.71
CA THR A 62 13.05 -9.17 -5.58
C THR A 62 11.97 -9.94 -6.34
N SER A 63 12.22 -11.21 -6.62
CA SER A 63 11.24 -12.08 -7.27
C SER A 63 10.40 -12.93 -6.33
N THR A 64 10.80 -13.00 -5.07
CA THR A 64 10.12 -13.73 -4.01
C THR A 64 10.30 -12.95 -2.70
N PRO A 65 9.42 -13.15 -1.70
CA PRO A 65 9.59 -12.56 -0.38
C PRO A 65 10.68 -13.32 0.42
N SER A 66 11.90 -13.35 -0.10
CA SER A 66 13.04 -14.08 0.50
C SER A 66 13.72 -13.22 1.57
N MET A 67 13.77 -13.74 2.79
CA MET A 67 14.42 -13.05 3.91
C MET A 67 15.94 -13.16 3.87
N ASP A 68 16.47 -14.24 3.31
CA ASP A 68 17.91 -14.41 3.08
C ASP A 68 18.44 -13.42 2.04
N GLU A 69 17.74 -13.23 0.92
CA GLU A 69 18.14 -12.23 -0.09
C GLU A 69 18.09 -10.81 0.51
N ALA A 70 17.07 -10.52 1.33
CA ALA A 70 16.95 -9.24 2.00
C ALA A 70 18.11 -8.99 2.99
N ARG A 71 18.46 -10.01 3.79
CA ARG A 71 19.58 -9.95 4.74
C ARG A 71 20.91 -9.73 4.02
N VAL A 72 21.21 -10.54 3.00
CA VAL A 72 22.46 -10.46 2.23
C VAL A 72 22.63 -9.09 1.57
N PHE A 73 21.55 -8.56 0.98
CA PHE A 73 21.58 -7.22 0.40
C PHE A 73 21.83 -6.15 1.48
N ALA A 74 21.11 -6.20 2.59
CA ALA A 74 21.24 -5.23 3.67
C ALA A 74 22.64 -5.23 4.29
N GLU A 75 23.18 -6.40 4.62
CA GLU A 75 24.53 -6.56 5.18
C GLU A 75 25.59 -5.98 4.24
N ALA A 76 25.49 -6.26 2.93
CA ALA A 76 26.45 -5.74 1.94
C ALA A 76 26.38 -4.22 1.80
N ILE A 77 25.18 -3.63 1.78
CA ILE A 77 25.03 -2.17 1.74
C ILE A 77 25.57 -1.53 3.03
N HIS A 78 25.29 -2.12 4.20
CA HIS A 78 25.70 -1.56 5.48
C HIS A 78 27.18 -1.75 5.79
N ALA A 79 27.85 -2.73 5.18
CA ALA A 79 29.31 -2.87 5.28
C ALA A 79 30.04 -1.62 4.78
N GLU A 80 29.58 -1.04 3.66
CA GLU A 80 30.17 0.17 3.06
C GLU A 80 29.49 1.46 3.52
N PHE A 81 28.17 1.40 3.78
CA PHE A 81 27.36 2.54 4.23
C PHE A 81 26.58 2.19 5.50
N PRO A 82 27.24 2.14 6.67
CA PRO A 82 26.58 1.82 7.93
C PRO A 82 25.37 2.72 8.20
N GLY A 83 24.24 2.11 8.53
CA GLY A 83 22.99 2.82 8.82
C GLY A 83 22.24 3.36 7.59
N LYS A 84 22.65 2.98 6.37
CA LYS A 84 21.91 3.36 5.15
C LYS A 84 20.47 2.88 5.22
N LEU A 85 19.51 3.80 5.04
CA LEU A 85 18.10 3.44 5.04
C LEU A 85 17.77 2.58 3.82
N LEU A 86 17.06 1.47 4.04
CA LEU A 86 16.60 0.58 2.98
C LEU A 86 15.09 0.64 2.84
N ALA A 87 14.59 0.28 1.67
CA ALA A 87 13.17 0.14 1.40
C ALA A 87 12.85 -1.23 0.79
N TYR A 88 11.68 -1.78 1.13
CA TYR A 88 11.24 -3.10 0.70
C TYR A 88 9.80 -3.06 0.18
N ASN A 89 9.60 -3.62 -1.03
CA ASN A 89 8.27 -3.83 -1.59
C ASN A 89 7.73 -5.19 -1.13
N CYS A 90 6.73 -5.14 -0.25
CA CYS A 90 5.92 -6.29 0.12
C CYS A 90 4.90 -6.57 -1.01
N SER A 91 5.41 -7.04 -2.14
CA SER A 91 4.68 -7.05 -3.41
C SER A 91 3.48 -8.00 -3.43
N PRO A 92 2.29 -7.56 -3.89
CA PRO A 92 1.17 -8.45 -4.19
C PRO A 92 1.43 -9.36 -5.39
N SER A 93 2.47 -9.11 -6.20
CA SER A 93 2.89 -10.02 -7.25
C SER A 93 3.48 -11.33 -6.70
N PHE A 94 3.79 -11.38 -5.40
CA PHE A 94 4.17 -12.62 -4.73
C PHE A 94 2.93 -13.43 -4.34
N ASN A 95 2.98 -14.73 -4.59
CA ASN A 95 2.04 -15.65 -3.93
C ASN A 95 2.57 -15.97 -2.53
N TRP A 96 2.24 -15.12 -1.55
CA TRP A 96 2.79 -15.16 -0.19
C TRP A 96 2.71 -16.55 0.46
N LYS A 97 1.52 -17.19 0.47
CA LYS A 97 1.30 -18.51 1.07
C LYS A 97 1.97 -19.66 0.32
N ARG A 98 2.39 -19.45 -0.94
CA ARG A 98 3.21 -20.42 -1.67
C ARG A 98 4.67 -20.40 -1.21
N HIS A 99 5.13 -19.28 -0.67
CA HIS A 99 6.53 -19.06 -0.32
C HIS A 99 6.79 -19.12 1.19
N LEU A 100 5.83 -18.70 2.00
CA LEU A 100 5.98 -18.50 3.44
C LEU A 100 4.78 -19.09 4.19
N ASP A 101 5.05 -19.58 5.40
CA ASP A 101 4.03 -19.96 6.36
C ASP A 101 3.50 -18.74 7.15
N ASP A 102 2.51 -18.99 8.00
CA ASP A 102 1.80 -17.95 8.75
C ASP A 102 2.69 -17.23 9.76
N GLU A 103 3.60 -17.96 10.39
CA GLU A 103 4.55 -17.41 11.36
C GLU A 103 5.50 -16.44 10.65
N ALA A 104 6.13 -16.89 9.55
CA ALA A 104 7.02 -16.07 8.74
C ALA A 104 6.31 -14.86 8.12
N ILE A 105 5.06 -15.00 7.66
CA ILE A 105 4.27 -13.86 7.15
C ILE A 105 4.02 -12.83 8.27
N SER A 106 3.70 -13.30 9.48
CA SER A 106 3.37 -12.42 10.60
C SER A 106 4.57 -11.59 11.09
N SER A 107 5.78 -12.14 11.07
CA SER A 107 7.01 -11.46 11.50
C SER A 107 7.73 -10.72 10.37
N PHE A 108 7.39 -10.99 9.10
CA PHE A 108 8.13 -10.55 7.91
C PHE A 108 8.59 -9.09 7.94
N GLN A 109 7.68 -8.17 8.24
CA GLN A 109 7.99 -6.74 8.27
C GLN A 109 8.87 -6.33 9.46
N ALA A 110 8.67 -6.97 10.62
CA ALA A 110 9.50 -6.73 11.80
C ALA A 110 10.94 -7.20 11.55
N ASP A 111 11.09 -8.37 10.94
CA ASP A 111 12.39 -8.97 10.60
C ASP A 111 13.14 -8.12 9.56
N LEU A 112 12.44 -7.67 8.51
CA LEU A 112 12.97 -6.65 7.57
C LEU A 112 13.41 -5.38 8.30
N GLY A 113 12.62 -4.92 9.27
CA GLY A 113 12.93 -3.75 10.08
C GLY A 113 14.25 -3.88 10.83
N ALA A 114 14.59 -5.08 11.30
CA ALA A 114 15.85 -5.38 11.97
C ALA A 114 17.07 -5.28 11.04
N PHE A 115 16.91 -5.59 9.74
CA PHE A 115 17.96 -5.40 8.72
C PHE A 115 18.07 -3.97 8.19
N GLY A 116 17.25 -3.03 8.67
CA GLY A 116 17.32 -1.62 8.27
C GLY A 116 16.38 -1.22 7.13
N TYR A 117 15.44 -2.08 6.74
CA TYR A 117 14.34 -1.71 5.85
C TYR A 117 13.31 -0.86 6.59
N LYS A 118 13.53 0.47 6.58
CA LYS A 118 12.72 1.45 7.34
C LYS A 118 11.54 2.01 6.55
N PHE A 119 11.47 1.77 5.25
CA PHE A 119 10.30 2.08 4.43
C PHE A 119 9.79 0.81 3.74
N GLN A 120 8.67 0.29 4.22
CA GLN A 120 8.06 -0.93 3.71
C GLN A 120 6.66 -0.62 3.20
N PHE A 121 6.30 -1.17 2.05
CA PHE A 121 5.05 -0.81 1.37
C PHE A 121 4.52 -1.96 0.52
N ILE A 122 3.20 -1.99 0.35
CA ILE A 122 2.50 -2.92 -0.54
C ILE A 122 2.05 -2.12 -1.76
N THR A 123 2.70 -2.32 -2.92
CA THR A 123 2.48 -1.48 -4.12
C THR A 123 1.05 -1.48 -4.64
N LEU A 124 0.40 -2.65 -4.67
CA LEU A 124 -0.91 -2.83 -5.30
C LEU A 124 -2.05 -3.05 -4.29
N ALA A 125 -1.87 -2.67 -3.03
CA ALA A 125 -2.89 -2.84 -1.99
C ALA A 125 -4.24 -2.23 -2.41
N GLY A 126 -4.23 -0.98 -2.89
CA GLY A 126 -5.43 -0.29 -3.35
C GLY A 126 -6.10 -0.94 -4.56
N PHE A 127 -5.32 -1.49 -5.50
CA PHE A 127 -5.87 -2.21 -6.65
C PHE A 127 -6.61 -3.47 -6.20
N HIS A 128 -5.98 -4.28 -5.35
CA HIS A 128 -6.60 -5.52 -4.87
C HIS A 128 -7.82 -5.23 -3.99
N SER A 129 -7.74 -4.31 -3.03
CA SER A 129 -8.87 -4.00 -2.14
C SER A 129 -10.06 -3.41 -2.88
N LEU A 130 -9.83 -2.55 -3.87
CA LEU A 130 -10.91 -1.92 -4.64
C LEU A 130 -11.61 -2.94 -5.55
N ASN A 131 -10.86 -3.75 -6.30
CA ASN A 131 -11.45 -4.70 -7.24
C ASN A 131 -12.14 -5.86 -6.54
N GLU A 132 -11.55 -6.40 -5.47
CA GLU A 132 -12.14 -7.51 -4.71
C GLU A 132 -13.45 -7.09 -4.03
N SER A 133 -13.45 -5.98 -3.30
CA SER A 133 -14.65 -5.53 -2.59
C SER A 133 -15.82 -5.22 -3.53
N MET A 134 -15.54 -4.57 -4.67
CA MET A 134 -16.57 -4.29 -5.67
C MET A 134 -17.05 -5.55 -6.39
N PHE A 135 -16.16 -6.50 -6.67
CA PHE A 135 -16.54 -7.77 -7.31
C PHE A 135 -17.46 -8.59 -6.40
N GLU A 136 -17.12 -8.73 -5.11
CA GLU A 136 -17.97 -9.41 -4.13
C GLU A 136 -19.32 -8.71 -3.96
N LEU A 137 -19.33 -7.37 -3.87
CA LEU A 137 -20.58 -6.61 -3.81
C LEU A 137 -21.45 -6.81 -5.05
N ALA A 138 -20.88 -6.69 -6.25
CA ALA A 138 -21.64 -6.85 -7.50
C ALA A 138 -22.19 -8.27 -7.64
N ARG A 139 -21.39 -9.29 -7.30
CA ARG A 139 -21.81 -10.69 -7.30
C ARG A 139 -22.94 -10.94 -6.31
N GLY A 140 -22.81 -10.45 -5.07
CA GLY A 140 -23.85 -10.56 -4.05
C GLY A 140 -25.12 -9.81 -4.44
N TYR A 141 -25.00 -8.64 -5.06
CA TYR A 141 -26.14 -7.83 -5.48
C TYR A 141 -26.95 -8.50 -6.61
N VAL A 142 -26.29 -9.21 -7.54
CA VAL A 142 -26.98 -10.03 -8.56
C VAL A 142 -27.76 -11.18 -7.92
N ALA A 143 -27.26 -11.78 -6.84
CA ALA A 143 -27.89 -12.91 -6.17
C ALA A 143 -29.03 -12.48 -5.21
N ASP A 144 -28.77 -11.50 -4.35
CA ASP A 144 -29.58 -11.19 -3.17
C ASP A 144 -30.09 -9.73 -3.12
N GLY A 145 -29.78 -8.93 -4.14
CA GLY A 145 -30.20 -7.53 -4.25
C GLY A 145 -29.76 -6.69 -3.04
N MET A 146 -30.69 -5.93 -2.48
CA MET A 146 -30.42 -5.02 -1.35
C MET A 146 -29.82 -5.71 -0.12
N SER A 147 -30.07 -7.01 0.09
CA SER A 147 -29.50 -7.74 1.23
C SER A 147 -27.96 -7.71 1.21
N ALA A 148 -27.34 -7.82 0.03
CA ALA A 148 -25.89 -7.73 -0.12
C ALA A 148 -25.35 -6.34 0.22
N TYR A 149 -26.07 -5.28 -0.17
CA TYR A 149 -25.70 -3.91 0.17
C TYR A 149 -25.89 -3.62 1.67
N VAL A 150 -26.97 -4.11 2.28
CA VAL A 150 -27.21 -3.96 3.73
C VAL A 150 -26.12 -4.67 4.54
N GLN A 151 -25.61 -5.82 4.10
CA GLN A 151 -24.47 -6.48 4.76
C GLN A 151 -23.21 -5.60 4.76
N LEU A 152 -22.93 -4.92 3.64
CA LEU A 152 -21.84 -3.93 3.57
C LEU A 152 -22.07 -2.80 4.56
N GLN A 153 -23.26 -2.20 4.57
CA GLN A 153 -23.59 -1.10 5.48
C GLN A 153 -23.53 -1.51 6.97
N GLN A 154 -24.01 -2.71 7.32
CA GLN A 154 -23.91 -3.23 8.69
C GLN A 154 -22.46 -3.46 9.10
N ARG A 155 -21.60 -3.89 8.17
CA ARG A 155 -20.16 -3.99 8.42
C ARG A 155 -19.55 -2.60 8.65
N GLU A 156 -19.91 -1.59 7.87
CA GLU A 156 -19.47 -0.21 8.09
C GLU A 156 -19.85 0.31 9.49
N LEU A 157 -21.11 0.12 9.90
CA LEU A 157 -21.58 0.47 11.24
C LEU A 157 -20.79 -0.26 12.34
N GLY A 158 -20.51 -1.56 12.15
CA GLY A 158 -19.69 -2.34 13.09
C GLY A 158 -18.25 -1.84 13.20
N LEU A 159 -17.67 -1.27 12.13
CA LEU A 159 -16.31 -0.74 12.15
C LEU A 159 -16.20 0.62 12.84
N GLU A 160 -17.32 1.29 13.16
CA GLU A 160 -17.29 2.58 13.86
C GLU A 160 -16.66 2.49 15.26
N GLU A 161 -16.78 1.34 15.94
CA GLU A 161 -16.12 1.12 17.24
C GLU A 161 -14.58 1.13 17.15
N HIS A 162 -14.05 0.90 15.95
CA HIS A 162 -12.62 0.92 15.63
C HIS A 162 -12.18 2.24 14.96
N GLY A 163 -13.05 3.24 14.89
CA GLY A 163 -12.74 4.57 14.36
C GLY A 163 -13.05 4.78 12.87
N TYR A 164 -13.77 3.86 12.22
CA TYR A 164 -14.31 4.11 10.88
C TYR A 164 -15.40 5.19 10.93
N THR A 165 -15.39 6.14 9.98
CA THR A 165 -16.33 7.28 9.99
C THR A 165 -17.15 7.45 8.72
N ALA A 166 -16.79 6.74 7.64
CA ALA A 166 -17.35 7.00 6.32
C ALA A 166 -18.77 6.48 6.11
N THR A 167 -19.37 5.77 7.08
CA THR A 167 -20.82 5.50 7.10
C THR A 167 -21.62 6.79 6.96
N ARG A 168 -21.14 7.86 7.59
CA ARG A 168 -21.65 9.24 7.50
C ARG A 168 -20.92 9.98 6.38
N HIS A 169 -21.22 9.54 5.16
CA HIS A 169 -20.50 9.96 3.96
C HIS A 169 -20.66 11.45 3.64
N GLN A 170 -21.75 12.12 4.03
CA GLN A 170 -21.92 13.57 3.83
C GLN A 170 -20.92 14.34 4.68
N ARG A 171 -20.81 13.99 5.96
CA ARG A 171 -19.76 14.50 6.85
C ARG A 171 -18.36 14.20 6.31
N GLU A 172 -18.11 12.96 5.88
CA GLU A 172 -16.78 12.50 5.46
C GLU A 172 -16.24 13.28 4.26
N VAL A 173 -17.09 13.66 3.30
CA VAL A 173 -16.72 14.50 2.15
C VAL A 173 -16.74 16.00 2.44
N GLY A 174 -16.98 16.39 3.69
CA GLY A 174 -16.83 17.75 4.18
C GLY A 174 -18.09 18.63 4.11
N ALA A 175 -19.30 18.06 4.03
CA ALA A 175 -20.54 18.88 4.03
C ALA A 175 -20.59 19.86 5.21
N GLY A 176 -20.27 19.40 6.42
CA GLY A 176 -20.23 20.27 7.61
C GLY A 176 -19.12 21.34 7.57
N TYR A 177 -18.00 21.05 6.90
CA TYR A 177 -16.96 22.06 6.67
C TYR A 177 -17.50 23.19 5.78
N PHE A 178 -18.17 22.85 4.69
CA PHE A 178 -18.76 23.86 3.78
C PHE A 178 -19.95 24.60 4.40
N ASP A 179 -20.73 23.96 5.29
CA ASP A 179 -21.76 24.65 6.08
C ASP A 179 -21.15 25.72 7.00
N ASN A 180 -20.01 25.42 7.65
CA ASN A 180 -19.30 26.40 8.47
C ASN A 180 -18.76 27.57 7.64
N VAL A 181 -18.25 27.31 6.43
CA VAL A 181 -17.85 28.37 5.49
C VAL A 181 -19.05 29.24 5.11
N ALA A 182 -20.19 28.63 4.78
CA ALA A 182 -21.42 29.36 4.45
C ALA A 182 -21.92 30.20 5.63
N GLN A 183 -21.83 29.68 6.85
CA GLN A 183 -22.19 30.44 8.05
C GLN A 183 -21.23 31.60 8.33
N ALA A 184 -19.93 31.42 8.15
CA ALA A 184 -18.97 32.50 8.32
C ALA A 184 -19.22 33.65 7.33
N VAL A 185 -19.46 33.31 6.05
CA VAL A 185 -19.72 34.31 4.98
C VAL A 185 -21.04 35.05 5.20
N SER A 186 -22.08 34.35 5.64
CA SER A 186 -23.41 34.92 5.85
C SER A 186 -23.60 35.61 7.21
N GLY A 187 -22.57 35.69 8.06
CA GLY A 187 -22.71 36.20 9.42
C GLY A 187 -23.68 35.36 10.27
N GLY A 188 -23.75 34.06 10.00
CA GLY A 188 -24.60 33.11 10.72
C GLY A 188 -26.06 33.03 10.23
N GLN A 189 -26.39 33.65 9.10
CA GLN A 189 -27.78 33.77 8.60
C GLN A 189 -28.09 32.87 7.38
N SER A 190 -27.22 31.89 7.07
CA SER A 190 -27.47 30.98 5.95
C SER A 190 -28.70 30.11 6.18
N SER A 191 -29.62 30.11 5.22
CA SER A 191 -30.84 29.29 5.22
C SER A 191 -30.73 28.01 4.38
N THR A 192 -29.60 27.80 3.70
CA THR A 192 -29.38 26.72 2.72
C THR A 192 -28.23 25.80 3.13
N LEU A 193 -28.09 25.52 4.42
CA LEU A 193 -27.10 24.56 4.94
C LEU A 193 -27.48 23.14 4.52
N ALA A 194 -26.47 22.29 4.29
CA ALA A 194 -26.64 20.96 3.74
C ALA A 194 -26.91 19.88 4.80
N LEU A 195 -26.26 19.94 5.97
CA LEU A 195 -26.37 18.88 6.96
C LEU A 195 -27.67 18.93 7.78
N LYS A 196 -28.10 20.13 8.16
CA LYS A 196 -29.31 20.33 8.96
C LYS A 196 -30.53 19.88 8.15
N GLY A 197 -31.29 18.92 8.67
CA GLY A 197 -32.44 18.32 8.01
C GLY A 197 -32.08 17.26 6.96
N SER A 198 -30.82 16.83 6.88
CA SER A 198 -30.39 15.74 5.99
C SER A 198 -30.85 14.37 6.51
N THR A 199 -30.91 13.37 5.62
CA THR A 199 -31.16 11.98 6.02
C THR A 199 -30.04 11.41 6.88
N GLU A 200 -28.81 11.91 6.73
CA GLU A 200 -27.68 11.54 7.57
C GLU A 200 -27.90 11.98 9.02
N GLU A 201 -28.30 13.24 9.24
CA GLU A 201 -28.66 13.75 10.58
C GLU A 201 -29.81 12.90 11.18
N ALA A 202 -30.87 12.68 10.41
CA ALA A 202 -32.08 12.03 10.92
C ALA A 202 -31.94 10.51 11.21
N GLN A 203 -31.09 9.79 10.47
CA GLN A 203 -31.03 8.31 10.54
C GLN A 203 -29.72 7.77 11.11
N PHE A 204 -28.66 8.58 11.18
CA PHE A 204 -27.33 8.16 11.62
C PHE A 204 -26.82 8.91 12.84
N GLU A 205 -27.46 10.01 13.28
CA GLU A 205 -27.26 10.46 14.65
C GLU A 205 -27.90 9.47 15.62
N LYS A 206 -27.22 9.19 16.75
CA LYS A 206 -27.71 8.22 17.73
C LYS A 206 -29.16 8.55 18.06
N ALA A 207 -30.08 7.64 17.70
CA ALA A 207 -31.40 7.62 18.30
C ALA A 207 -31.19 7.66 19.81
N HIS A 208 -31.71 8.70 20.47
CA HIS A 208 -31.92 8.62 21.91
C HIS A 208 -32.75 7.36 22.14
N VAL A 209 -32.13 6.33 22.71
CA VAL A 209 -32.86 5.18 23.24
C VAL A 209 -33.56 5.69 24.49
N GLU A 210 -34.72 6.32 24.30
CA GLU A 210 -35.72 6.35 25.36
C GLU A 210 -36.21 4.92 25.52
N GLY A 211 -35.78 4.30 26.62
CA GLY A 211 -36.21 2.97 26.99
C GLY A 211 -37.72 2.94 27.17
N ASN A 212 -38.43 2.46 26.18
CA ASN A 212 -39.79 1.99 26.34
C ASN A 212 -39.83 0.52 25.95
N GLY A 213 -39.81 -0.32 27.00
CA GLY A 213 -40.10 -1.73 26.88
C GLY A 213 -41.47 -1.92 26.23
N VAL A 214 -41.50 -2.73 25.16
CA VAL A 214 -42.75 -3.27 24.66
C VAL A 214 -43.02 -4.55 25.44
N VAL A 215 -44.05 -4.49 26.28
CA VAL A 215 -44.71 -5.66 26.84
C VAL A 215 -45.54 -6.30 25.73
N ARG A 216 -45.15 -7.54 25.38
CA ARG A 216 -45.84 -8.58 24.60
C ARG A 216 -46.38 -8.21 23.22
#